data_AF-A0A1I3WC35-F1
#
_entry.id   AF-A0A1I3WC35-F1
#
_cell.length_a   1.000
_cell.length_b   1.000
_cell.length_c   1.000
_cell.angle_alpha   90.00
_cell.angle_beta   90.00
_cell.angle_gamma   90.00
#
_symmetry.space_group_name_H-M   'P 1'
#
loop_
_entity.id
_entity.type
_entity.pdbx_description
1 polymer ?
#
loop_
_entity_poly.entity_id
_entity_poly.type
_entity_poly.pdbx_seq_one_letter_code
_entity_poly.pdbx_strand_id
1 'polypeptide(L)'
;MNEAELRAFLDDISTCFITGDFELWSARTLLPFSMVTKEGPVLLTTESELRHNFELYLEACKIMRLDEVYRRPIALEDCHDGTFIATYETELLCHGQRATEPYTSSALIHRTPEGDKMSSVMNARGHHPWTGTSPAKEGKQ
;
A
#
# COMPACT_ATOMS: atom_id res chain seq x y z
N MET A 1 12.85 12.26 6.96
CA MET A 1 11.94 12.31 5.81
C MET A 1 11.35 13.69 5.83
N ASN A 2 11.45 14.44 4.74
CA ASN A 2 10.73 15.69 4.51
C ASN A 2 9.54 15.44 3.56
N GLU A 3 8.77 16.48 3.28
CA GLU A 3 7.58 16.37 2.42
C GLU A 3 7.91 15.91 0.99
N ALA A 4 9.03 16.38 0.41
CA ALA A 4 9.43 16.01 -0.94
C ALA A 4 9.85 14.53 -1.01
N GLU A 5 10.58 14.05 0.00
CA GLU A 5 10.95 12.64 0.15
C GLU A 5 9.70 11.76 0.33
N LEU A 6 8.73 12.21 1.12
CA LEU A 6 7.45 11.51 1.28
C LEU A 6 6.68 11.44 -0.05
N ARG A 7 6.62 12.54 -0.80
CA ARG A 7 5.96 12.56 -2.12
C ARG A 7 6.60 11.55 -3.07
N ALA A 8 7.93 11.55 -3.18
CA ALA A 8 8.64 10.59 -4.01
C ALA A 8 8.40 9.14 -3.56
N PHE A 9 8.39 8.88 -2.25
CA PHE A 9 8.05 7.55 -1.72
C PHE A 9 6.62 7.13 -2.10
N LEU A 10 5.64 8.04 -1.99
CA LEU A 10 4.25 7.78 -2.36
C LEU A 10 4.09 7.57 -3.87
N ASP A 11 4.83 8.30 -4.69
CA ASP A 11 4.82 8.14 -6.16
C ASP A 11 5.39 6.77 -6.57
N ASP A 12 6.46 6.31 -5.92
CA ASP A 12 7.06 4.99 -6.17
C ASP A 12 6.06 3.86 -5.88
N ILE A 13 5.46 3.85 -4.68
CA ILE A 13 4.49 2.81 -4.29
C ILE A 13 3.16 2.92 -5.04
N SER A 14 2.94 4.01 -5.78
CA SER A 14 1.78 4.18 -6.67
C SER A 14 2.08 3.66 -8.06
N THR A 15 3.25 4.01 -8.58
CA THR A 15 3.71 3.60 -9.91
C THR A 15 3.77 2.08 -10.04
N CYS A 16 4.22 1.37 -9.01
CA CYS A 16 4.34 -0.09 -9.07
C CYS A 16 3.01 -0.79 -9.42
N PHE A 17 1.86 -0.30 -8.96
CA PHE A 17 0.56 -0.91 -9.25
C PHE A 17 0.06 -0.66 -10.68
N ILE A 18 0.54 0.42 -11.31
CA ILE A 18 0.20 0.73 -12.71
C ILE A 18 1.18 0.04 -13.67
N THR A 19 2.47 -0.01 -13.31
CA THR A 19 3.50 -0.66 -14.14
C THR A 19 3.60 -2.17 -13.93
N GLY A 20 3.03 -2.70 -12.85
CA GLY A 20 3.20 -4.09 -12.42
C GLY A 20 4.60 -4.37 -11.85
N ASP A 21 5.34 -3.35 -11.43
CA ASP A 21 6.72 -3.49 -10.94
C ASP A 21 6.76 -3.99 -9.49
N PHE A 22 6.75 -5.31 -9.34
CA PHE A 22 6.87 -5.93 -8.03
C PHE A 22 8.21 -5.65 -7.34
N GLU A 23 9.30 -5.51 -8.08
CA GLU A 23 10.62 -5.32 -7.49
C GLU A 23 10.71 -3.95 -6.81
N LEU A 24 10.13 -2.91 -7.43
CA LEU A 24 9.96 -1.61 -6.79
C LEU A 24 9.08 -1.69 -5.53
N TRP A 25 7.96 -2.41 -5.60
CA TRP A 25 7.08 -2.62 -4.45
C TRP A 25 7.79 -3.33 -3.29
N SER A 26 8.53 -4.39 -3.60
CA SER A 26 9.32 -5.17 -2.65
C SER A 26 10.43 -4.32 -2.02
N ALA A 27 11.14 -3.52 -2.83
CA ALA A 27 12.18 -2.62 -2.34
C ALA A 27 11.66 -1.58 -1.34
N ARG A 28 10.39 -1.15 -1.47
CA ARG A 28 9.72 -0.21 -0.57
C ARG A 28 9.02 -0.87 0.62
N THR A 29 9.07 -2.19 0.77
CA THR A 29 8.38 -2.93 1.82
C THR A 29 9.35 -3.63 2.76
N LEU A 30 9.07 -3.58 4.06
CA LEU A 30 9.72 -4.38 5.09
C LEU A 30 8.81 -5.54 5.50
N LEU A 31 9.39 -6.74 5.52
CA LEU A 31 8.75 -7.92 6.10
C LEU A 31 9.16 -8.08 7.58
N PRO A 32 8.23 -8.49 8.46
CA PRO A 32 6.82 -8.72 8.17
C PRO A 32 6.05 -7.42 7.88
N PHE A 33 5.23 -7.44 6.84
CA PHE A 33 4.40 -6.32 6.40
C PHE A 33 2.96 -6.51 6.85
N SER A 34 2.39 -5.51 7.52
CA SER A 34 1.03 -5.57 8.04
C SER A 34 0.10 -4.57 7.37
N MET A 35 -1.14 -4.98 7.13
CA MET A 35 -2.18 -4.09 6.63
C MET A 35 -3.44 -4.24 7.46
N VAL A 36 -3.98 -3.14 7.98
CA VAL A 36 -5.31 -3.15 8.59
C VAL A 36 -6.33 -2.83 7.51
N THR A 37 -7.07 -3.85 7.07
CA THR A 37 -8.13 -3.72 6.08
C THR A 37 -9.51 -3.70 6.73
N LYS A 38 -10.55 -3.38 5.96
CA LYS A 38 -11.95 -3.51 6.42
C LYS A 38 -12.32 -4.92 6.89
N GLU A 39 -11.69 -5.96 6.34
CA GLU A 39 -11.98 -7.36 6.67
C GLU A 39 -11.16 -7.87 7.86
N GLY A 40 -10.17 -7.10 8.29
CA GLY A 40 -9.27 -7.44 9.37
C GLY A 40 -7.80 -7.19 9.05
N PRO A 41 -6.91 -7.50 9.99
CA PRO A 41 -5.47 -7.41 9.78
C PRO A 41 -5.01 -8.51 8.81
N VAL A 42 -4.16 -8.12 7.87
CA VAL A 42 -3.39 -9.02 7.00
C VAL A 42 -1.92 -8.88 7.40
N LEU A 43 -1.23 -10.02 7.54
CA LEU A 43 0.20 -10.07 7.83
C LEU A 43 0.87 -10.88 6.73
N LEU A 44 1.82 -10.27 6.04
CA LEU A 44 2.66 -10.91 5.03
C LEU A 44 4.05 -11.06 5.63
N THR A 45 4.55 -12.28 5.70
CA THR A 45 5.81 -12.63 6.38
C THR A 45 6.91 -13.03 5.41
N THR A 46 6.53 -13.42 4.19
CA THR A 46 7.46 -13.84 3.13
C THR A 46 7.30 -13.02 1.86
N GLU A 47 8.35 -12.99 1.03
CA GLU A 47 8.28 -12.35 -0.29
C GLU A 47 7.22 -13.00 -1.19
N SER A 48 7.03 -14.32 -1.08
CA SER A 48 6.00 -15.05 -1.82
C SER A 48 4.59 -14.55 -1.46
N GLU A 49 4.31 -14.37 -0.16
CA GLU A 49 3.04 -13.80 0.31
C GLU A 49 2.88 -12.34 -0.14
N LEU A 50 3.96 -11.55 -0.12
CA LEU A 50 3.97 -10.18 -0.64
C LEU A 50 3.65 -10.13 -2.12
N ARG A 51 4.27 -11.01 -2.92
CA ARG A 51 4.05 -11.13 -4.37
C ARG A 51 2.63 -11.55 -4.69
N HIS A 52 2.13 -12.56 -4.01
CA HIS A 52 0.76 -13.00 -4.18
C HIS A 52 -0.26 -11.88 -3.87
N ASN A 53 -0.04 -11.14 -2.77
CA ASN A 53 -0.91 -10.01 -2.44
C ASN A 53 -0.83 -8.88 -3.48
N PHE A 54 0.37 -8.59 -3.99
CA PHE A 54 0.59 -7.61 -5.05
C PHE A 54 -0.14 -7.99 -6.34
N GLU A 55 -0.05 -9.25 -6.76
CA GLU A 55 -0.77 -9.78 -7.94
C GLU A 55 -2.28 -9.59 -7.81
N LEU A 56 -2.84 -9.86 -6.62
CA LEU A 56 -4.26 -9.64 -6.36
C LEU A 56 -4.65 -8.15 -6.46
N TYR A 57 -3.77 -7.24 -6.05
CA TYR A 57 -3.97 -5.81 -6.25
C TYR A 57 -3.91 -5.43 -7.73
N LEU A 58 -3.01 -6.02 -8.53
CA LEU A 58 -2.96 -5.79 -9.97
C LEU A 58 -4.23 -6.28 -10.68
N GLU A 59 -4.78 -7.42 -10.27
CA GLU A 59 -6.08 -7.89 -10.78
C GLU A 59 -7.20 -6.91 -10.43
N ALA A 60 -7.21 -6.37 -9.21
CA ALA A 60 -8.15 -5.32 -8.84
C ALA A 60 -8.00 -4.07 -9.72
N CYS A 61 -6.77 -3.64 -10.00
CA CYS A 61 -6.50 -2.51 -10.89
C CYS A 61 -7.06 -2.76 -12.30
N LYS A 62 -6.86 -3.97 -12.85
CA LYS A 62 -7.42 -4.36 -14.16
C LYS A 62 -8.94 -4.37 -14.17
N ILE A 63 -9.57 -4.94 -13.15
CA ILE A 63 -11.04 -4.99 -13.02
C ILE A 63 -11.63 -3.58 -12.99
N MET A 64 -11.02 -2.69 -12.21
CA MET A 64 -11.43 -1.28 -12.10
C MET A 64 -10.96 -0.41 -13.28
N ARG A 65 -10.15 -0.96 -14.19
CA ARG A 65 -9.51 -0.25 -15.31
C ARG A 65 -8.71 0.97 -14.84
N LEU A 66 -8.00 0.84 -13.72
CA LEU A 66 -7.19 1.94 -13.22
C LEU A 66 -6.04 2.20 -14.19
N ASP A 67 -5.84 3.47 -14.53
CA ASP A 67 -4.66 3.96 -15.23
C ASP A 67 -3.76 4.82 -14.34
N GLU A 68 -4.26 5.22 -13.17
CA GLU A 68 -3.49 5.97 -12.18
C GLU A 68 -3.94 5.63 -10.75
N VAL A 69 -2.95 5.38 -9.89
CA VAL A 69 -3.12 5.43 -8.44
C VAL A 69 -2.42 6.70 -7.99
N TYR A 70 -3.14 7.61 -7.37
CA TYR A 70 -2.58 8.86 -6.88
C TYR A 70 -2.63 8.89 -5.36
N ARG A 71 -1.49 9.19 -4.72
CA ARG A 71 -1.40 9.30 -3.27
C ARG A 71 -0.94 10.68 -2.87
N ARG A 72 -1.84 11.44 -2.24
CA ARG A 72 -1.59 12.82 -1.81
C ARG A 72 -1.14 12.83 -0.34
N PRO A 73 0.07 13.34 -0.01
CA PRO A 73 0.46 13.55 1.37
C PRO A 73 -0.55 14.42 2.13
N ILE A 74 -0.86 14.05 3.37
CA ILE A 74 -1.67 14.83 4.31
C ILE A 74 -0.83 15.26 5.52
N ALA A 75 -0.13 14.31 6.14
CA ALA A 75 0.68 14.54 7.33
C ALA A 75 1.90 13.63 7.35
N LEU A 76 2.95 14.11 8.02
CA LEU A 76 4.15 13.36 8.29
C LEU A 76 4.57 13.63 9.73
N GLU A 77 4.59 12.58 10.54
CA GLU A 77 5.00 12.63 11.94
C GLU A 77 6.33 11.86 12.10
N ASP A 78 7.31 12.50 12.72
CA ASP A 78 8.59 11.89 13.08
C ASP A 78 8.46 11.27 14.48
N CYS A 79 8.67 9.97 14.61
CA CYS A 79 8.58 9.25 15.88
C CYS A 79 9.84 9.40 16.75
N HIS A 80 10.87 10.09 16.25
CA HIS A 80 12.17 10.33 16.90
C HIS A 80 13.00 9.07 17.20
N ASP A 81 12.68 7.95 16.54
CA ASP A 81 13.35 6.66 16.66
C ASP A 81 13.85 6.12 15.31
N GLY A 82 13.83 6.96 14.27
CA GLY A 82 14.15 6.56 12.89
C GLY A 82 12.93 6.08 12.09
N THR A 83 11.74 6.09 12.70
CA THR A 83 10.47 5.81 12.02
C THR A 83 9.62 7.07 11.81
N PHE A 84 8.71 6.99 10.85
CA PHE A 84 7.80 8.06 10.45
C PHE A 84 6.40 7.49 10.27
N ILE A 85 5.39 8.24 10.70
CA ILE A 85 4.00 7.95 10.36
C ILE A 85 3.60 8.92 9.26
N ALA A 86 3.34 8.37 8.07
CA ALA A 86 2.87 9.15 6.93
C ALA A 86 1.38 8.92 6.71
N THR A 87 0.58 9.99 6.77
CA THR A 87 -0.84 9.95 6.42
C THR A 87 -1.04 10.52 5.02
N TYR A 88 -1.80 9.81 4.20
CA TYR A 88 -2.07 10.20 2.81
C TYR A 88 -3.47 9.80 2.38
N GLU A 89 -4.01 10.55 1.41
CA GLU A 89 -5.25 10.19 0.70
C GLU A 89 -4.89 9.42 -0.56
N THR A 90 -5.56 8.30 -0.81
CA THR A 90 -5.43 7.52 -2.04
C THR A 90 -6.63 7.79 -2.94
N GLU A 91 -6.36 8.19 -4.18
CA GLU A 91 -7.33 8.26 -5.28
C GLU A 91 -7.02 7.17 -6.30
N LEU A 92 -8.04 6.40 -6.66
CA LEU A 92 -7.97 5.38 -7.70
C LEU A 92 -8.66 5.92 -8.94
N LEU A 93 -7.92 6.08 -10.04
CA LEU A 93 -8.37 6.83 -11.21
C LEU A 93 -8.39 5.95 -12.46
N CYS A 94 -9.38 6.22 -13.31
CA CYS A 94 -9.56 5.67 -14.65
C CYS A 94 -9.86 6.85 -15.59
N HIS A 95 -8.91 7.21 -16.46
CA HIS A 95 -9.00 8.32 -17.39
C HIS A 95 -9.35 9.66 -16.72
N GLY A 96 -8.73 9.92 -15.57
CA GLY A 96 -8.96 11.12 -14.75
C GLY A 96 -10.30 11.15 -14.01
N GLN A 97 -11.07 10.06 -14.04
CA GLN A 97 -12.28 9.89 -13.23
C GLN A 97 -12.01 8.95 -12.06
N ARG A 98 -12.57 9.26 -10.89
CA ARG A 98 -12.43 8.41 -9.71
C ARG A 98 -13.22 7.11 -9.89
N ALA A 99 -12.53 5.97 -9.79
CA ALA A 99 -13.15 4.65 -9.82
C ALA A 99 -13.91 4.36 -8.51
N THR A 100 -13.45 4.90 -7.39
CA THR A 100 -14.11 4.83 -6.08
C THR A 100 -13.97 6.14 -5.31
N GLU A 101 -14.72 6.30 -4.21
CA GLU A 101 -14.43 7.36 -3.23
C GLU A 101 -12.96 7.28 -2.75
N PRO A 102 -12.27 8.43 -2.62
CA PRO A 102 -10.95 8.49 -1.99
C PRO A 102 -10.99 7.98 -0.55
N TYR A 103 -9.85 7.53 -0.07
CA TYR A 103 -9.73 7.06 1.30
C TYR A 103 -8.37 7.42 1.90
N THR A 104 -8.38 7.69 3.21
CA THR A 104 -7.16 8.01 3.96
C THR A 104 -6.54 6.74 4.53
N SER A 105 -5.23 6.63 4.37
CA SER A 105 -4.41 5.58 4.98
C SER A 105 -3.24 6.22 5.72
N SER A 106 -2.70 5.49 6.69
CA SER A 106 -1.44 5.84 7.35
C SER A 106 -0.45 4.71 7.18
N ALA A 107 0.81 5.02 6.89
CA ALA A 107 1.88 4.03 6.80
C ALA A 107 2.95 4.28 7.87
N LEU A 108 3.47 3.21 8.46
CA LEU A 108 4.68 3.26 9.27
C LEU A 108 5.88 3.03 8.36
N ILE A 109 6.72 4.06 8.23
CA ILE A 109 7.90 4.10 7.36
C ILE A 109 9.16 4.08 8.23
N HIS A 110 10.16 3.31 7.81
CA HIS A 110 11.45 3.14 8.44
C HIS A 110 12.53 3.71 7.52
N ARG A 111 13.44 4.49 8.09
CA ARG A 111 14.69 4.87 7.42
C ARG A 111 15.65 3.68 7.51
N THR A 112 15.94 3.01 6.40
CA THR A 112 16.96 1.94 6.35
C THR A 112 18.18 2.34 5.51
N PRO A 113 19.32 1.65 5.63
CA PRO A 113 20.49 1.89 4.76
C PRO A 113 20.18 1.72 3.27
N GLU A 114 19.21 0.87 2.93
CA GLU A 114 18.77 0.59 1.55
C GLU A 114 17.70 1.57 1.05
N GLY A 115 17.26 2.51 1.89
CA GLY A 115 16.24 3.51 1.58
C GLY A 115 15.05 3.46 2.53
N ASP A 116 14.10 4.37 2.34
CA ASP A 116 12.86 4.37 3.11
C ASP A 116 11.97 3.19 2.68
N LYS A 117 11.43 2.47 3.68
CA LYS A 117 10.56 1.30 3.51
C LYS A 117 9.42 1.30 4.50
N MET A 118 8.26 0.75 4.13
CA MET A 118 7.11 0.63 5.03
C MET A 118 6.94 -0.77 5.60
N SER A 119 6.53 -0.87 6.87
CA SER A 119 6.24 -2.15 7.53
C SER A 119 4.76 -2.30 7.88
N SER A 120 3.98 -1.22 7.81
CA SER A 120 2.55 -1.25 8.13
C SER A 120 1.78 -0.22 7.34
N VAL A 121 0.54 -0.56 6.96
CA VAL A 121 -0.47 0.38 6.48
C VAL A 121 -1.76 0.21 7.28
N MET A 122 -2.17 1.26 7.98
CA MET A 122 -3.46 1.36 8.66
C MET A 122 -4.52 1.94 7.71
N ASN A 123 -5.74 1.41 7.79
CA ASN A 123 -6.86 1.77 6.89
C ASN A 123 -6.52 1.53 5.42
N ALA A 124 -5.86 0.40 5.13
CA ALA A 124 -5.67 -0.05 3.76
C ALA A 124 -7.02 -0.48 3.18
N ARG A 125 -7.34 -0.07 1.95
CA ARG A 125 -8.31 -0.83 1.15
C ARG A 125 -7.59 -2.01 0.53
N GLY A 126 -7.88 -3.21 1.03
CA GLY A 126 -7.44 -4.45 0.41
C GLY A 126 -8.12 -4.67 -0.94
N HIS A 127 -7.62 -5.63 -1.73
CA HIS A 127 -8.18 -5.97 -3.05
C HIS A 127 -9.55 -6.67 -2.98
N HIS A 128 -9.90 -7.24 -1.81
CA HIS A 128 -11.08 -8.06 -1.58
C HIS A 128 -12.42 -7.47 -2.05
N PRO A 129 -12.72 -6.17 -1.83
CA PRO A 129 -13.97 -5.56 -2.31
C PRO A 129 -14.12 -5.58 -3.84
N TRP A 130 -13.02 -5.78 -4.57
CA TRP A 130 -12.96 -5.68 -6.03
C TRP A 130 -12.65 -7.02 -6.70
N THR A 131 -11.93 -7.91 -6.02
CA THR A 131 -11.57 -9.23 -6.53
C THR A 131 -12.50 -10.34 -6.03
N GLY A 132 -13.27 -10.11 -4.96
CA GLY A 132 -14.16 -11.10 -4.33
C GLY A 132 -13.44 -12.24 -3.60
N THR A 133 -12.11 -12.34 -3.71
CA THR A 133 -11.29 -13.18 -2.82
C THR A 133 -11.24 -12.52 -1.45
N SER A 134 -11.49 -13.26 -0.37
CA SER A 134 -11.25 -12.81 1.02
C SER A 134 -10.12 -13.68 1.59
N PRO A 135 -9.27 -13.21 2.50
CA PRO A 135 -8.32 -14.09 3.18
C PRO A 135 -9.16 -15.11 3.93
N ALA A 136 -9.02 -16.39 3.60
CA ALA A 136 -9.73 -17.45 4.30
C ALA A 136 -9.50 -17.27 5.80
N LYS A 137 -10.58 -17.05 6.56
CA LYS A 137 -10.52 -17.14 8.02
C LYS A 137 -10.20 -18.59 8.37
N GLU A 138 -8.92 -18.92 8.52
CA GLU A 138 -8.53 -20.13 9.25
C GLU A 138 -8.78 -19.90 10.75
N GLY A 139 -10.06 -19.89 11.11
CA GLY A 139 -10.50 -20.12 12.47
C GLY A 139 -10.62 -21.64 12.65
N LYS A 140 -9.62 -22.23 13.30
CA LYS A 140 -9.65 -23.62 13.78
C LYS A 140 -10.93 -23.88 14.59
N GLN A 141 -11.61 -25.00 14.28
CA GLN A 141 -12.56 -25.65 15.20
C GLN A 141 -11.81 -26.23 16.41
#